data_AF-A0A4Q6BK65-F1
#
_entry.id   AF-A0A4Q6BK65-F1
#
_cell.length_a   1.000
_cell.length_b   1.000
_cell.length_c   1.000
_cell.angle_alpha   90.00
_cell.angle_beta   90.00
_cell.angle_gamma   90.00
#
_symmetry.space_group_name_H-M   'P 1'
#
loop_
_entity.id
_entity.type
_entity.pdbx_description
1 polymer ?
#
loop_
_entity_poly.entity_id
_entity_poly.type
_entity_poly.pdbx_seq_one_letter_code
_entity_poly.pdbx_strand_id
1 'polypeptide(L)'
;YVSADVLELKFAVSEEWSELLNDVKDLMSQKERRAVSTEESLFLLMSEFKRKSDPVLKAERAQVRNAGRTLKTGCAKTASIVSTNDQTAASNGSTCYSPTVDATPATRAAEFGLVGTKIHRYIPAASRHKLALRDSGKCSFVDRHGKRCNSGRWVQKHHVHHFADGGSHDAENLETLCWAHHVMKHRH
;
A
#
# COMPACT_ATOMS: atom_id res chain seq x y z
N TYR A 1 23.21 -32.62 -18.80
CA TYR A 1 21.81 -33.05 -18.94
C TYR A 1 20.99 -31.78 -18.95
N VAL A 2 20.62 -31.27 -20.14
CA VAL A 2 19.78 -30.08 -20.27
C VAL A 2 18.33 -30.57 -20.23
N SER A 3 17.55 -30.10 -19.27
CA SER A 3 16.16 -30.52 -19.05
C SER A 3 15.29 -30.27 -20.27
N ALA A 4 14.50 -31.27 -20.67
CA ALA A 4 13.80 -31.37 -21.95
C ALA A 4 12.58 -30.43 -22.15
N ASP A 5 12.25 -29.56 -21.17
CA ASP A 5 10.98 -28.81 -21.17
C ASP A 5 11.18 -27.28 -21.13
N VAL A 6 12.16 -26.74 -21.86
CA VAL A 6 12.31 -25.29 -22.01
C VAL A 6 11.60 -24.85 -23.29
N LEU A 7 10.48 -24.15 -23.16
CA LEU A 7 9.76 -23.53 -24.26
C LEU A 7 10.21 -22.08 -24.44
N GLU A 8 10.58 -21.70 -25.66
CA GLU A 8 10.92 -20.32 -25.99
C GLU A 8 9.65 -19.52 -26.34
N LEU A 9 9.41 -18.41 -25.64
CA LEU A 9 8.29 -17.49 -25.91
C LEU A 9 8.82 -16.17 -26.47
N LYS A 10 8.59 -15.94 -27.76
CA LYS A 10 8.92 -14.68 -28.47
C LYS A 10 7.64 -13.93 -28.81
N PHE A 11 7.56 -12.65 -28.45
CA PHE A 11 6.46 -11.78 -28.86
C PHE A 11 7.00 -10.39 -29.21
N ALA A 12 6.45 -9.78 -30.26
CA ALA A 12 6.73 -8.40 -30.59
C ALA A 12 5.87 -7.50 -29.71
N VAL A 13 6.50 -6.47 -29.15
CA VAL A 13 5.95 -5.67 -28.06
C VAL A 13 5.92 -4.21 -28.48
N SER A 14 4.82 -3.50 -28.20
CA SER A 14 4.82 -2.04 -28.33
C SER A 14 5.76 -1.39 -27.30
N GLU A 15 6.21 -0.17 -27.57
CA GLU A 15 7.04 0.59 -26.62
C GLU A 15 6.34 0.73 -25.26
N GLU A 16 5.05 1.09 -25.27
CA GLU A 16 4.22 1.22 -24.06
C GLU A 16 4.21 -0.05 -23.19
N TRP A 17 4.18 -1.23 -23.82
CA TRP A 17 4.11 -2.50 -23.08
C TRP A 17 5.48 -2.92 -22.53
N SER A 18 6.56 -2.55 -23.23
CA SER A 18 7.93 -2.68 -22.71
C SER A 18 8.16 -1.80 -21.48
N GLU A 19 7.69 -0.56 -21.52
CA GLU A 19 7.76 0.37 -20.37
C GLU A 19 6.96 -0.18 -19.18
N LEU A 20 5.72 -0.62 -19.40
CA LEU A 20 4.89 -1.23 -18.37
C LEU A 20 5.57 -2.46 -17.75
N LEU A 21 6.17 -3.33 -18.58
CA LEU A 21 6.89 -4.50 -18.07
C LEU A 21 8.10 -4.08 -17.21
N ASN A 22 8.82 -3.03 -17.59
CA ASN A 22 9.94 -2.53 -16.80
C ASN A 22 9.48 -1.91 -15.47
N ASP A 23 8.38 -1.15 -15.47
CA ASP A 23 7.79 -0.62 -14.23
C ASP A 23 7.34 -1.76 -13.30
N VAL A 24 6.70 -2.81 -13.83
CA VAL A 24 6.32 -3.98 -13.03
C VAL A 24 7.55 -4.70 -12.47
N LYS A 25 8.59 -4.90 -13.28
CA LYS A 25 9.85 -5.50 -12.82
C LYS A 25 10.48 -4.68 -11.69
N ASP A 26 10.44 -3.35 -11.79
CA ASP A 26 10.96 -2.46 -10.76
C ASP A 26 10.14 -2.58 -9.47
N LEU A 27 8.81 -2.62 -9.56
CA LEU A 27 7.92 -2.85 -8.40
C LEU A 27 8.18 -4.21 -7.74
N MET A 28 8.29 -5.27 -8.53
CA MET A 28 8.60 -6.62 -8.03
C MET A 28 10.00 -6.66 -7.41
N SER A 29 10.98 -6.00 -8.03
CA SER A 29 12.33 -5.90 -7.49
C SER A 29 12.38 -5.17 -6.15
N GLN A 30 11.59 -4.10 -6.00
CA GLN A 30 11.46 -3.39 -4.72
C GLN A 30 10.83 -4.27 -3.63
N LYS A 31 9.84 -5.08 -3.99
CA LYS A 31 9.14 -6.00 -3.07
C LYS A 31 10.05 -7.15 -2.63
N GLU A 32 10.74 -7.80 -3.57
CA GLU A 32 11.56 -8.99 -3.33
C GLU A 32 13.02 -8.68 -2.92
N ARG A 33 13.44 -7.41 -2.98
CA ARG A 33 14.81 -6.93 -2.68
C ARG A 33 15.91 -7.55 -3.56
N ARG A 34 15.56 -8.06 -4.74
CA ARG A 34 16.48 -8.61 -5.74
C ARG A 34 16.08 -8.18 -7.15
N ALA A 35 16.98 -8.29 -8.13
CA ALA A 35 16.59 -8.13 -9.53
C ALA A 35 15.66 -9.29 -9.94
N VAL A 36 14.57 -8.96 -10.65
CA VAL A 36 13.58 -9.94 -11.13
C VAL A 36 13.68 -10.02 -12.65
N SER A 37 13.73 -11.23 -13.19
CA SER A 37 13.76 -11.45 -14.63
C SER A 37 12.37 -11.19 -15.25
N THR A 38 12.32 -11.07 -16.57
CA THR A 38 11.05 -10.94 -17.30
C THR A 38 10.17 -12.18 -17.10
N GLU A 39 10.77 -13.36 -17.19
CA GLU A 39 10.08 -14.65 -17.01
C GLU A 39 9.44 -14.77 -15.63
N GLU A 40 10.21 -14.49 -14.57
CA GLU A 40 9.71 -14.51 -13.20
C GLU A 40 8.58 -13.49 -13.01
N SER A 41 8.72 -12.30 -13.60
CA SER A 41 7.69 -11.26 -13.51
C SER A 41 6.40 -11.68 -14.20
N LEU A 42 6.50 -12.22 -15.42
CA LEU A 42 5.35 -12.75 -16.15
C LEU A 42 4.71 -13.90 -15.38
N PHE A 43 5.51 -14.84 -14.87
CA PHE A 43 5.02 -15.99 -14.12
C PHE A 43 4.24 -15.55 -12.86
N LEU A 44 4.78 -14.61 -12.10
CA LEU A 44 4.11 -14.08 -10.91
C LEU A 44 2.82 -13.33 -11.28
N LEU A 45 2.84 -12.50 -12.33
CA LEU A 45 1.65 -11.81 -12.84
C LEU A 45 0.56 -12.81 -13.25
N MET A 46 0.91 -13.81 -14.06
CA MET A 46 -0.03 -14.84 -14.53
C MET A 46 -0.59 -15.64 -13.35
N SER A 47 0.25 -15.98 -12.37
CA SER A 47 -0.16 -16.70 -11.16
C SER A 47 -1.10 -15.86 -10.29
N GLU A 48 -0.82 -14.57 -10.09
CA GLU A 48 -1.71 -13.67 -9.37
C GLU A 48 -3.03 -13.42 -10.10
N PHE A 49 -2.99 -13.28 -11.44
CA PHE A 49 -4.19 -13.15 -12.25
C PHE A 49 -5.05 -14.40 -12.17
N LYS A 50 -4.47 -15.59 -12.34
CA LYS A 50 -5.18 -16.87 -12.17
C LYS A 50 -5.80 -16.94 -10.78
N ARG A 51 -5.03 -16.66 -9.72
CA ARG A 51 -5.54 -16.63 -8.34
C ARG A 51 -6.70 -15.64 -8.16
N LYS A 52 -6.70 -14.50 -8.84
CA LYS A 52 -7.75 -13.47 -8.69
C LYS A 52 -8.99 -13.78 -9.52
N SER A 53 -8.81 -14.26 -10.74
CA SER A 53 -9.83 -14.32 -11.79
C SER A 53 -10.40 -15.73 -12.05
N ASP A 54 -9.70 -16.79 -11.66
CA ASP A 54 -10.19 -18.17 -11.85
C ASP A 54 -11.51 -18.38 -11.09
N PRO A 55 -12.61 -18.76 -11.77
CA PRO A 55 -13.91 -18.92 -11.16
C PRO A 55 -13.93 -20.02 -10.08
N VAL A 56 -13.11 -21.06 -10.22
CA VAL A 56 -13.02 -22.16 -9.24
C VAL A 56 -12.32 -21.67 -7.98
N LEU A 57 -11.13 -21.08 -8.10
CA LEU A 57 -10.41 -20.49 -6.95
C LEU A 57 -11.23 -19.36 -6.28
N LYS A 58 -12.05 -18.64 -7.06
CA LYS A 58 -12.99 -17.65 -6.52
C LYS A 58 -14.13 -18.30 -5.76
N ALA A 59 -14.73 -19.38 -6.27
CA ALA A 59 -15.78 -20.13 -5.60
C ALA A 59 -15.26 -20.76 -4.30
N GLU A 60 -14.09 -21.39 -4.32
CA GLU A 60 -13.43 -21.95 -3.12
C GLU A 60 -13.21 -20.89 -2.04
N ARG A 61 -12.67 -19.71 -2.40
CA ARG A 61 -12.52 -18.60 -1.44
C ARG A 61 -13.85 -18.10 -0.90
N ALA A 62 -14.90 -18.06 -1.73
CA ALA A 62 -16.23 -17.69 -1.28
C ALA A 62 -16.79 -18.71 -0.29
N GLN A 63 -16.57 -20.01 -0.52
CA GLN A 63 -16.93 -21.08 0.40
C GLN A 63 -16.19 -20.95 1.72
N VAL A 64 -14.86 -20.76 1.71
CA VAL A 64 -14.05 -20.56 2.93
C VAL A 64 -14.53 -19.33 3.72
N ARG A 65 -14.79 -18.20 3.03
CA ARG A 65 -15.34 -16.99 3.65
C ARG A 65 -16.73 -17.24 4.26
N ASN A 66 -17.60 -17.97 3.55
CA ASN A 66 -18.94 -18.29 4.03
C ASN A 66 -18.87 -19.23 5.24
N ALA A 67 -18.00 -20.25 5.23
CA ALA A 67 -17.76 -21.15 6.36
C ALA A 67 -17.25 -20.38 7.59
N GLY A 68 -16.28 -19.47 7.39
CA GLY A 68 -15.80 -18.58 8.46
C GLY A 68 -16.89 -17.67 9.02
N ARG A 69 -17.81 -17.18 8.17
CA ARG A 69 -18.97 -16.38 8.60
C ARG A 69 -19.99 -17.22 9.36
N THR A 70 -20.26 -18.45 8.94
CA THR A 70 -21.14 -19.40 9.65
C THR A 70 -20.61 -19.72 11.04
N LEU A 71 -19.31 -19.97 11.18
CA LEU A 71 -18.65 -20.19 12.47
C LEU A 71 -18.73 -18.96 13.39
N LYS A 72 -18.54 -17.76 12.85
CA LYS A 72 -18.68 -16.49 13.61
C LYS A 72 -20.12 -16.20 14.04
N THR A 73 -21.11 -16.62 13.25
CA THR A 73 -22.54 -16.39 13.54
C THR A 73 -23.11 -17.44 14.51
N GLY A 74 -22.53 -18.65 14.56
CA GLY A 74 -22.89 -19.71 15.49
C GLY A 74 -22.49 -19.44 16.95
N CYS A 75 -21.39 -18.71 17.18
CA CYS A 75 -20.93 -18.35 18.53
C CYS A 75 -21.86 -17.34 19.24
N ALA A 76 -22.75 -16.66 18.52
CA ALA A 76 -23.66 -15.67 19.09
C ALA A 76 -25.06 -16.22 19.45
N LYS A 77 -25.35 -17.51 19.18
CA LYS A 77 -26.71 -18.07 19.36
C LYS A 77 -26.87 -19.06 20.53
N THR A 78 -25.85 -19.33 21.32
CA THR A 78 -25.99 -20.11 22.57
C THR A 78 -26.18 -19.20 23.78
N ALA A 79 -27.20 -18.35 23.74
CA ALA A 79 -27.68 -17.60 24.90
C ALA A 79 -29.09 -17.07 24.61
N SER A 80 -30.08 -17.97 24.49
CA SER A 80 -31.50 -17.69 24.77
C SER A 80 -32.32 -18.97 24.64
N ILE A 81 -32.44 -19.71 25.75
CA ILE A 81 -33.62 -20.52 26.01
C ILE A 81 -34.15 -20.06 27.36
N VAL A 82 -34.93 -18.98 27.36
CA VAL A 82 -36.10 -18.81 28.24
C VAL A 82 -37.11 -17.99 27.45
N SER A 83 -38.21 -18.65 27.12
CA SER A 83 -39.43 -18.04 26.63
C SER A 83 -40.16 -17.36 27.78
N THR A 84 -40.51 -16.09 27.61
CA THR A 84 -41.80 -15.56 28.09
C THR A 84 -42.32 -14.61 27.02
N ASN A 85 -43.54 -14.90 26.56
CA ASN A 85 -44.33 -14.09 25.65
C ASN A 85 -44.69 -12.77 26.34
N ASP A 86 -44.60 -11.65 25.61
CA ASP A 86 -45.73 -10.72 25.54
C ASP A 86 -45.71 -9.95 24.21
N GLN A 87 -46.92 -9.62 23.74
CA GLN A 87 -47.26 -9.09 22.44
C GLN A 87 -47.19 -7.56 22.40
N THR A 88 -47.51 -7.03 21.22
CA THR A 88 -47.71 -5.62 20.82
C THR A 88 -46.45 -4.90 20.32
N ALA A 89 -46.47 -3.98 19.36
CA ALA A 89 -47.22 -3.74 18.13
C ALA A 89 -46.55 -2.50 17.47
N ALA A 90 -46.66 -2.38 16.15
CA ALA A 90 -46.64 -1.13 15.38
C ALA A 90 -45.30 -0.39 15.06
N SER A 91 -45.07 -0.33 13.74
CA SER A 91 -44.85 0.88 12.90
C SER A 91 -43.53 1.66 12.89
N ASN A 92 -42.85 1.54 11.73
CA ASN A 92 -42.50 2.56 10.72
C ASN A 92 -41.72 3.85 11.05
N GLY A 93 -40.84 4.19 10.10
CA GLY A 93 -40.40 5.55 9.76
C GLY A 93 -38.97 5.83 10.22
N SER A 94 -37.92 5.76 9.40
CA SER A 94 -37.67 6.56 8.19
C SER A 94 -38.03 8.02 8.38
N THR A 95 -37.07 8.84 8.85
CA THR A 95 -36.97 10.26 8.49
C THR A 95 -35.53 10.72 8.69
N CYS A 96 -34.95 11.15 7.57
CA CYS A 96 -33.81 12.03 7.48
C CYS A 96 -34.20 13.44 7.98
N TYR A 97 -33.38 14.03 8.83
CA TYR A 97 -33.36 15.49 8.95
C TYR A 97 -31.95 15.98 9.25
N SER A 98 -31.37 16.63 8.26
CA SER A 98 -30.28 17.58 8.45
C SER A 98 -30.87 18.90 8.95
N PRO A 99 -30.13 19.64 9.78
CA PRO A 99 -30.14 21.09 9.62
C PRO A 99 -28.72 21.61 9.42
N THR A 100 -28.54 22.26 8.27
CA THR A 100 -27.54 23.29 8.02
C THR A 100 -27.67 24.41 9.05
N VAL A 101 -26.57 24.75 9.73
CA VAL A 101 -26.33 26.11 10.20
C VAL A 101 -24.83 26.42 10.05
N ASP A 102 -24.55 27.33 9.13
CA ASP A 102 -23.30 28.08 9.06
C ASP A 102 -23.14 28.91 10.34
N ALA A 103 -21.96 28.82 10.96
CA ALA A 103 -21.38 29.92 11.73
C ALA A 103 -19.89 29.62 11.99
N THR A 104 -19.02 30.25 11.21
CA THR A 104 -17.69 30.63 11.69
C THR A 104 -17.88 31.70 12.79
N PRO A 105 -17.06 31.69 13.85
CA PRO A 105 -15.86 32.51 13.77
C PRO A 105 -14.63 31.88 14.40
N ALA A 106 -13.47 32.38 13.96
CA ALA A 106 -12.18 32.21 14.59
C ALA A 106 -12.23 32.61 16.08
N THR A 107 -11.50 31.91 16.95
CA THR A 107 -10.24 32.34 17.59
C THR A 107 -9.92 31.40 18.78
N ARG A 108 -8.61 31.24 19.02
CA ARG A 108 -7.92 30.71 20.22
C ARG A 108 -7.47 29.25 20.13
N ALA A 109 -6.19 29.16 19.77
CA ALA A 109 -5.24 28.18 20.24
C ALA A 109 -5.61 27.66 21.65
N ALA A 110 -5.96 26.39 21.69
CA ALA A 110 -5.82 25.56 22.88
C ALA A 110 -4.68 24.60 22.57
N GLU A 111 -3.52 24.93 23.14
CA GLU A 111 -2.34 24.09 23.26
C GLU A 111 -2.74 22.79 23.97
N PHE A 112 -3.00 21.74 23.21
CA PHE A 112 -3.08 20.40 23.77
C PHE A 112 -1.70 19.77 23.66
N GLY A 113 -1.00 19.81 24.80
CA GLY A 113 0.34 19.33 25.02
C GLY A 113 0.58 17.98 24.35
N LEU A 114 1.66 17.93 23.57
CA LEU A 114 2.18 16.73 22.96
C LEU A 114 2.49 15.72 24.06
N VAL A 115 1.62 14.74 24.22
CA VAL A 115 2.01 13.44 24.76
C VAL A 115 3.08 12.93 23.80
N GLY A 116 4.34 12.90 24.26
CA GLY A 116 5.48 12.46 23.50
C GLY A 116 5.31 11.00 23.08
N THR A 117 4.61 10.76 21.98
CA THR A 117 4.65 9.48 21.28
C THR A 117 6.10 9.24 20.92
N LYS A 118 6.70 8.19 21.48
CA LYS A 118 8.06 7.75 21.16
C LYS A 118 8.21 7.72 19.64
N ILE A 119 9.00 8.64 19.10
CA ILE A 119 9.24 8.69 17.67
C ILE A 119 10.11 7.48 17.36
N HIS A 120 9.58 6.54 16.59
CA HIS A 120 10.31 5.34 16.19
C HIS A 120 10.96 5.60 14.83
N ARG A 121 12.16 5.04 14.59
CA ARG A 121 12.89 5.20 13.32
C ARG A 121 12.10 4.76 12.08
N TYR A 122 11.06 3.94 12.27
CA TYR A 122 10.16 3.50 11.21
C TYR A 122 9.32 4.66 10.66
N ILE A 123 9.41 4.88 9.35
CA ILE A 123 8.63 5.90 8.66
C ILE A 123 7.15 5.44 8.55
N PRO A 124 6.19 6.20 9.10
CA PRO A 124 4.78 5.88 9.03
C PRO A 124 4.27 5.70 7.59
N ALA A 125 3.23 4.87 7.42
CA ALA A 125 2.65 4.59 6.10
C ALA A 125 2.15 5.85 5.38
N ALA A 126 1.53 6.78 6.13
CA ALA A 126 1.04 8.05 5.58
C ALA A 126 2.17 8.86 4.93
N SER A 127 3.30 9.04 5.62
CA SER A 127 4.48 9.72 5.07
C SER A 127 5.05 8.99 3.87
N ARG A 128 5.14 7.65 3.91
CA ARG A 128 5.60 6.86 2.76
C ARG A 128 4.70 7.04 1.54
N HIS A 129 3.39 7.13 1.72
CA HIS A 129 2.45 7.33 0.61
C HIS A 129 2.55 8.74 0.03
N LYS A 130 2.65 9.77 0.88
CA LYS A 130 2.90 11.16 0.43
C LYS A 130 4.18 11.25 -0.41
N LEU A 131 5.26 10.63 0.07
CA LEU A 131 6.53 10.57 -0.63
C LEU A 131 6.41 9.86 -1.99
N ALA A 132 5.71 8.72 -2.02
CA ALA A 132 5.50 7.94 -3.23
C ALA A 132 4.68 8.69 -4.28
N LEU A 133 3.67 9.47 -3.87
CA LEU A 133 2.90 10.32 -4.77
C LEU A 133 3.75 11.45 -5.35
N ARG A 134 4.59 12.10 -4.53
CA ARG A 134 5.49 13.18 -4.95
C ARG A 134 6.55 12.70 -5.95
N ASP A 135 7.20 11.59 -5.63
CA ASP A 135 8.38 11.11 -6.38
C ASP A 135 8.04 10.03 -7.41
N SER A 136 6.76 9.64 -7.52
CA SER A 136 6.27 8.53 -8.35
C SER A 136 7.01 7.21 -8.11
N GLY A 137 7.54 7.03 -6.90
CA GLY A 137 8.38 5.87 -6.55
C GLY A 137 9.75 5.84 -7.23
N LYS A 138 10.18 6.93 -7.87
CA LYS A 138 11.45 7.04 -8.59
C LYS A 138 12.44 7.92 -7.83
N CYS A 139 13.73 7.74 -8.12
CA CYS A 139 14.79 8.52 -7.52
C CYS A 139 14.61 10.02 -7.80
N SER A 140 14.51 10.80 -6.73
CA SER A 140 14.26 12.23 -6.75
C SER A 140 15.50 13.10 -6.93
N PHE A 141 16.70 12.51 -6.81
CA PHE A 141 17.99 13.19 -6.93
C PHE A 141 18.13 13.95 -8.25
N VAL A 142 18.65 15.18 -8.15
CA VAL A 142 18.97 16.08 -9.25
C VAL A 142 20.48 16.28 -9.28
N ASP A 143 21.11 16.14 -10.45
CA ASP A 143 22.54 16.40 -10.59
C ASP A 143 22.87 17.91 -10.65
N ARG A 144 24.16 18.24 -10.79
CA ARG A 144 24.63 19.64 -10.91
C ARG A 144 24.15 20.34 -12.19
N HIS A 145 23.73 19.59 -13.19
CA HIS A 145 23.22 20.07 -14.46
C HIS A 145 21.68 20.15 -14.50
N GLY A 146 21.00 19.85 -13.38
CA GLY A 146 19.54 19.89 -13.28
C GLY A 146 18.84 18.62 -13.76
N LYS A 147 19.56 17.54 -14.11
CA LYS A 147 18.96 16.30 -14.59
C LYS A 147 18.54 15.40 -13.43
N ARG A 148 17.29 14.95 -13.44
CA ARG A 148 16.79 13.95 -12.48
C ARG A 148 17.26 12.55 -12.82
N CYS A 149 17.61 11.78 -11.80
CA CYS A 149 18.00 10.38 -11.96
C CYS A 149 16.85 9.50 -12.48
N ASN A 150 15.63 9.68 -11.97
CA ASN A 150 14.42 8.93 -12.34
C ASN A 150 14.51 7.39 -12.25
N SER A 151 15.57 6.83 -11.68
CA SER A 151 15.69 5.38 -11.49
C SER A 151 14.60 4.87 -10.54
N GLY A 152 13.80 3.91 -10.99
CA GLY A 152 12.84 3.15 -10.18
C GLY A 152 13.47 1.96 -9.43
N ARG A 153 14.75 1.67 -9.68
CA ARG A 153 15.43 0.50 -9.12
C ARG A 153 16.15 0.79 -7.82
N TRP A 154 16.01 -0.16 -6.88
CA TRP A 154 16.66 -0.14 -5.57
C TRP A 154 16.44 1.17 -4.80
N VAL A 155 15.19 1.64 -4.82
CA VAL A 155 14.81 2.92 -4.24
C VAL A 155 14.57 2.79 -2.72
N GLN A 156 15.14 3.74 -1.98
CA GLN A 156 15.16 3.83 -0.53
C GLN A 156 14.72 5.22 -0.08
N LYS A 157 14.22 5.33 1.16
CA LYS A 157 13.82 6.60 1.76
C LYS A 157 14.98 7.10 2.62
N HIS A 158 15.41 8.33 2.39
CA HIS A 158 16.49 9.00 3.12
C HIS A 158 15.92 10.18 3.91
N HIS A 159 16.30 10.31 5.17
CA HIS A 159 16.04 11.50 6.00
C HIS A 159 17.08 12.60 5.75
N VAL A 160 16.68 13.76 5.22
CA VAL A 160 17.60 14.88 4.94
C VAL A 160 18.21 15.41 6.24
N HIS A 161 17.37 15.73 7.22
CA HIS A 161 17.77 15.85 8.61
C HIS A 161 17.65 14.48 9.25
N HIS A 162 18.78 13.91 9.67
CA HIS A 162 18.81 12.56 10.21
C HIS A 162 17.88 12.43 11.43
N PHE A 163 17.24 11.27 11.53
CA PHE A 163 16.39 10.94 12.67
C PHE A 163 17.15 11.03 14.02
N ALA A 164 18.45 10.68 14.03
CA ALA A 164 19.28 10.75 15.23
C ALA A 164 19.47 12.20 15.75
N ASP A 165 19.37 13.18 14.86
CA ASP A 165 19.50 14.61 15.17
C ASP A 165 18.14 15.28 15.41
N GLY A 166 17.07 14.50 15.57
CA GLY A 166 15.70 14.99 15.78
C GLY A 166 14.92 15.26 14.49
N GLY A 167 15.40 14.79 13.33
CA GLY A 167 14.68 14.94 12.06
C GLY A 167 13.31 14.25 12.06
N SER A 168 12.30 14.94 11.51
CA SER A 168 10.92 14.45 11.45
C SER A 168 10.71 13.39 10.35
N HIS A 169 9.57 12.71 10.39
CA HIS A 169 9.14 11.79 9.33
C HIS A 169 8.22 12.44 8.29
N ASP A 170 8.23 13.77 8.21
CA ASP A 170 7.43 14.50 7.24
C ASP A 170 7.97 14.29 5.83
N ALA A 171 7.11 14.40 4.82
CA ALA A 171 7.49 14.11 3.44
C ALA A 171 8.55 15.11 2.92
N GLU A 172 8.60 16.30 3.51
CA GLU A 172 9.53 17.38 3.25
C GLU A 172 10.94 17.06 3.76
N ASN A 173 11.05 16.34 4.89
CA ASN A 173 12.33 15.89 5.43
C ASN A 173 12.80 14.56 4.83
N LEU A 174 12.01 13.97 3.92
CA LEU A 174 12.29 12.69 3.30
C LEU A 174 12.59 12.85 1.81
N GLU A 175 13.59 12.12 1.33
CA GLU A 175 13.94 11.99 -0.08
C GLU A 175 13.80 10.54 -0.53
N THR A 176 13.31 10.33 -1.75
CA THR A 176 13.30 9.03 -2.42
C THR A 176 14.57 8.91 -3.25
N LEU A 177 15.48 8.01 -2.93
CA LEU A 177 16.79 7.88 -3.60
C LEU A 177 17.06 6.45 -4.04
N CYS A 178 17.66 6.24 -5.21
CA CYS A 178 18.20 4.93 -5.55
C CYS A 178 19.41 4.61 -4.67
N TRP A 179 19.76 3.33 -4.53
CA TRP A 179 20.88 2.88 -3.71
C TRP A 179 22.18 3.67 -3.96
N ALA A 180 22.53 3.92 -5.22
CA ALA A 180 23.73 4.68 -5.57
C ALA A 180 23.73 6.11 -5.01
N HIS A 181 22.63 6.85 -5.20
CA HIS A 181 22.50 8.22 -4.68
C HIS A 181 22.30 8.25 -3.16
N HIS A 182 21.71 7.21 -2.58
CA HIS A 182 21.61 7.09 -1.13
C HIS A 182 22.99 6.94 -0.50
N VAL A 183 23.84 6.06 -1.04
CA VAL A 183 25.24 5.91 -0.59
C VAL A 183 26.03 7.21 -0.82
N MET A 184 25.83 7.89 -1.95
CA MET A 184 26.46 9.18 -2.23
C MET A 184 26.12 10.22 -1.15
N LYS A 185 24.85 10.32 -0.74
CA LYS A 185 24.40 11.27 0.29
C LYS A 185 24.96 10.98 1.68
N HIS A 186 25.30 9.72 2.00
CA HIS A 186 25.96 9.35 3.28
C HIS A 186 27.48 9.61 3.30
N ARG A 187 28.10 9.89 2.15
CA ARG A 187 29.56 10.10 2.03
C ARG A 187 29.97 11.56 2.17
N HIS A 188 29.02 12.48 2.29
CA HIS A 188 29.23 13.92 2.41
C HIS A 188 28.71 14.41 3.75
#